data_AF-A0A1V6APR4-F1
#
_entry.id   AF-A0A1V6APR4-F1
#
_cell.length_a   1.000
_cell.length_b   1.000
_cell.length_c   1.000
_cell.angle_alpha   90.00
_cell.angle_beta   90.00
_cell.angle_gamma   90.00
#
_symmetry.space_group_name_H-M   'P 1'
#
loop_
_entity.id
_entity.type
_entity.pdbx_description
1 polymer ?
#
loop_
_entity_poly.entity_id
_entity_poly.type
_entity_poly.pdbx_seq_one_letter_code
_entity_poly.pdbx_strand_id
1 'polypeptide(L)' 'MISKKLVVLVLMFSVLLACSSLDVKKTSDAQDRTGYDFTLPDQNGKMVKLSEVMKDYRGAVIAFYPKDDSKN' A
#
# COMPACT_ATOMS: atom_id res chain seq x y z
N MET A 1 -13.76 -32.84 -30.13
CA MET A 1 -14.95 -31.98 -29.90
C MET A 1 -14.95 -31.57 -28.43
N ILE A 2 -14.66 -30.31 -28.12
CA ILE A 2 -14.76 -29.79 -26.76
C ILE A 2 -16.24 -29.72 -26.37
N SER A 3 -16.61 -30.38 -25.26
CA SER A 3 -17.98 -30.40 -24.78
C SER A 3 -18.39 -28.99 -24.32
N LYS A 4 -19.57 -28.52 -24.73
CA LYS A 4 -20.11 -27.21 -24.34
C LYS A 4 -20.15 -27.03 -22.81
N LYS A 5 -20.32 -28.12 -22.06
CA LYS A 5 -20.27 -28.12 -20.58
C LYS A 5 -18.88 -27.82 -20.03
N LEU A 6 -17.83 -28.29 -20.71
CA LEU A 6 -16.44 -28.06 -20.32
C LEU A 6 -16.03 -26.60 -20.56
N VAL A 7 -16.54 -25.97 -21.64
CA VAL A 7 -16.33 -24.54 -21.90
C VAL A 7 -16.94 -23.67 -20.80
N VAL A 8 -18.17 -23.97 -20.39
CA VAL A 8 -18.86 -23.22 -19.34
C VAL A 8 -18.15 -23.36 -17.99
N LEU A 9 -17.67 -24.57 -17.66
CA LEU A 9 -16.95 -24.82 -16.41
C LEU A 9 -15.64 -24.01 -16.35
N VAL A 10 -14.87 -24.00 -17.43
CA VAL A 10 -13.59 -23.25 -17.50
C VAL A 10 -13.85 -21.74 -17.41
N LEU A 11 -14.91 -21.25 -18.06
CA LEU A 11 -15.28 -19.83 -18.00
C LEU A 11 -15.73 -19.41 -16.59
N MET A 12 -16.42 -20.29 -15.86
CA MET A 12 -16.84 -19.97 -14.50
C MET A 12 -15.64 -19.93 -13.53
N PHE A 13 -14.66 -20.81 -13.73
CA PHE A 13 -13.44 -20.87 -12.90
C PHE A 13 -12.52 -19.67 -13.10
N SER A 14 -12.47 -19.07 -14.31
CA SER A 14 -11.61 -17.92 -14.58
C SER A 14 -12.07 -16.64 -13.88
N VAL A 15 -13.38 -16.47 -13.64
CA VAL A 15 -13.92 -15.30 -12.92
C VAL A 15 -13.49 -15.29 -11.44
N LEU A 16 -13.31 -16.47 -10.84
CA LEU A 16 -12.90 -16.59 -9.43
C LEU A 16 -11.42 -16.24 -9.20
N LEU A 17 -10.58 -16.32 -10.23
CA LEU A 17 -9.14 -16.05 -10.15
C LEU A 17 -8.79 -14.57 -10.41
N ALA A 18 -9.75 -13.75 -10.82
CA ALA A 18 -9.51 -12.35 -11.20
C ALA A 18 -9.44 -11.36 -10.01
N CYS A 19 -9.69 -11.79 -8.77
CA CYS A 19 -9.84 -10.88 -7.63
C CYS A 19 -8.60 -10.68 -6.76
N SER A 20 -7.40 -11.13 -7.16
CA SER A 20 -6.18 -10.89 -6.37
C SER A 20 -5.03 -10.40 -7.24
N SER A 21 -5.02 -9.11 -7.55
CA SER A 21 -3.83 -8.42 -8.05
C SER A 21 -3.71 -7.07 -7.38
N LEU A 22 -3.12 -7.05 -6.19
CA LEU A 22 -2.43 -5.86 -5.70
C LEU A 22 -0.97 -6.00 -6.16
N ASP A 23 -0.65 -5.37 -7.30
CA ASP A 23 0.73 -5.18 -7.73
C ASP A 23 1.36 -4.08 -6.85
N VAL A 24 1.59 -4.41 -5.58
CA VAL A 24 2.54 -3.64 -4.79
C VAL A 24 3.90 -4.13 -5.28
N LYS A 25 4.47 -3.37 -6.22
CA LYS A 25 5.86 -3.50 -6.60
C LYS A 25 6.69 -3.31 -5.33
N LYS A 26 6.97 -4.41 -4.63
CA LYS A 26 7.96 -4.45 -3.55
C LYS A 26 9.29 -4.26 -4.25
N THR A 27 9.67 -3.01 -4.46
CA THR A 27 11.07 -2.67 -4.65
C THR A 27 11.78 -3.23 -3.44
N SER A 28 12.56 -4.28 -3.66
CA SER A 28 13.53 -4.79 -2.70
C SER A 28 14.68 -3.78 -2.60
N ASP A 29 14.35 -2.54 -2.24
CA ASP A 29 15.26 -1.54 -1.71
C ASP A 29 14.91 -1.47 -0.23
N ALA A 30 15.77 -1.68 0.76
CA ALA A 30 17.21 -1.78 0.76
C ALA A 30 17.57 -2.31 2.15
N GLN A 31 18.50 -3.26 2.23
CA GLN A 31 19.17 -3.55 3.50
C GLN A 31 20.24 -2.50 3.84
N ASP A 32 20.47 -1.51 2.96
CA ASP A 32 21.66 -0.66 3.03
C ASP A 32 21.44 0.82 2.67
N ARG A 33 20.19 1.29 2.62
CA ARG A 33 19.90 2.72 2.42
C ARG A 33 19.29 3.31 3.67
N THR A 34 19.91 4.37 4.17
CA THR A 34 19.27 5.36 5.04
C THR A 34 17.88 5.64 4.47
N GLY A 35 16.83 5.52 5.29
CA GLY A 35 15.45 5.63 4.82
C GLY A 35 15.24 6.89 3.95
N TYR A 36 14.45 6.75 2.88
CA TYR A 36 14.17 7.87 1.98
C TYR A 36 13.57 9.05 2.76
N ASP A 37 14.06 10.26 2.49
CA ASP A 37 13.45 11.46 3.03
C ASP A 37 12.10 11.70 2.37
N PHE A 38 11.06 11.87 3.17
CA PHE A 38 9.69 12.07 2.70
C PHE A 38 9.03 13.23 3.44
N THR A 39 7.92 13.74 2.89
CA THR A 39 7.10 14.77 3.51
C THR A 39 5.70 14.24 3.72
N LEU A 40 5.19 14.32 4.94
CA LEU A 40 3.84 13.92 5.32
C LEU A 40 3.15 15.05 6.10
N PRO A 41 1.82 15.19 6.00
CA PRO A 41 1.09 16.06 6.90
C PRO A 41 1.13 15.51 8.33
N ASP A 42 1.28 16.39 9.32
CA ASP A 42 1.03 16.07 10.72
C ASP A 42 -0.48 16.01 11.02
N GLN A 43 -0.83 15.78 12.29
CA GLN A 43 -2.24 15.69 12.74
C GLN A 43 -3.02 17.00 12.55
N ASN A 44 -2.34 18.12 12.32
CA ASN A 44 -2.94 19.44 12.07
C ASN A 44 -2.87 19.83 10.58
N GLY A 45 -2.44 18.92 9.70
CA GLY A 45 -2.31 19.16 8.27
C GLY A 45 -1.05 19.94 7.87
N LYS A 46 -0.12 20.23 8.80
CA LYS A 46 1.15 20.88 8.47
C LYS A 46 2.06 19.87 7.79
N MET A 47 2.62 20.22 6.64
CA MET A 47 3.61 19.39 5.95
C MET A 47 4.91 19.35 6.75
N VAL A 48 5.37 18.15 7.11
CA VAL A 48 6.57 17.90 7.89
C VAL A 48 7.48 16.95 7.12
N LYS A 49 8.77 17.32 7.00
CA LYS A 49 9.78 16.51 6.33
C LYS A 49 10.53 15.63 7.34
N LEU A 50 10.80 14.36 7.02
CA LEU A 50 11.51 13.45 7.92
C LEU A 50 12.87 14.05 8.33
N SER A 51 13.65 14.56 7.37
CA SER A 51 14.95 15.18 7.65
C SER A 51 14.89 16.39 8.58
N GLU A 52 13.76 17.08 8.71
CA GLU A 52 13.60 18.16 9.69
C GLU A 52 13.43 17.60 11.10
N VAL A 53 12.62 16.55 11.26
CA VAL A 53 12.45 15.86 12.55
C VAL A 53 13.77 15.26 13.04
N MET A 54 14.55 14.68 12.12
CA MET A 54 15.83 14.05 12.44
C MET A 54 16.93 15.04 12.86
N LYS A 55 16.72 16.36 12.74
CA LYS A 55 17.64 17.37 13.28
C LYS A 55 17.62 17.40 14.81
N ASP A 56 16.43 17.25 15.37
CA ASP A 56 16.17 17.42 16.80
C ASP A 56 16.00 16.07 17.52
N TYR A 57 15.68 15.00 16.78
CA TYR A 57 15.37 13.67 17.31
C TYR A 57 16.18 12.56 16.63
N ARG A 58 16.35 11.44 17.35
CA ARG A 58 17.09 10.27 16.84
C ARG A 58 16.23 9.33 15.97
N GLY A 59 14.93 9.60 15.86
CA GLY A 59 13.99 8.76 15.12
C GLY A 59 12.59 9.36 15.10
N ALA A 60 11.72 8.79 14.27
CA ALA A 60 10.34 9.20 14.11
C ALA A 60 9.41 7.98 14.17
N VAL A 61 8.24 8.14 14.78
CA VAL A 61 7.15 7.15 14.76
C VAL A 61 6.10 7.63 13.77
N ILE A 62 5.82 6.80 12.76
CA ILE A 62 4.77 7.06 11.78
C ILE A 62 3.57 6.18 12.13
N ALA A 63 2.43 6.80 12.41
CA ALA A 63 1.19 6.09 12.66
C ALA A 63 0.25 6.25 11.46
N PHE A 64 -0.22 5.13 10.91
CA PHE A 64 -1.22 5.10 9.85
C PHE A 64 -2.57 4.76 10.47
N TYR A 65 -3.49 5.73 10.44
CA TYR A 65 -4.88 5.51 10.84
C TYR A 65 -5.73 5.35 9.58
N PRO A 66 -6.73 4.45 9.59
CA PRO A 66 -7.78 4.48 8.58
C PRO A 66 -8.36 5.89 8.52
N LYS A 67 -8.73 6.34 7.32
CA LYS A 67 -9.49 7.58 7.19
C LYS A 67 -10.77 7.41 8.01
N ASP A 68 -10.97 8.26 9.00
CA ASP A 68 -12.22 8.29 9.75
C ASP A 68 -13.28 8.94 8.86
N ASP A 69 -13.98 8.10 8.11
CA ASP A 69 -15.13 8.49 7.30
C ASP A 69 -16.45 8.33 8.09
N SER A 70 -16.40 8.19 9.42
CA SER A 70 -17.61 8.12 10.22
C SER A 70 -18.37 9.45 10.14
N LYS A 71 -19.60 9.36 9.64
CA LYS A 71 -20.57 10.47 9.68
C LYS A 71 -21.29 10.37 11.02
N ASN A 72 -20.79 11.08 12.03
CA ASN A 72 -21.62 11.44 13.17
C ASN A 72 -22.53 12.62 12.80
#